data_AF-A0A6J4R3U9-F1
#
_entry.id   AF-A0A6J4R3U9-F1
#
_cell.length_a   1.000
_cell.length_b   1.000
_cell.length_c   1.000
_cell.angle_alpha   90.00
_cell.angle_beta   90.00
_cell.angle_gamma   90.00
#
_symmetry.space_group_name_H-M   'P 1'
#
loop_
_entity.id
_entity.type
_entity.pdbx_description
1 polymer ?
#
loop_
_entity_poly.entity_id
_entity_poly.type
_entity_poly.pdbx_seq_one_letter_code
_entity_poly.pdbx_strand_id
1 'polypeptide(L)' 'MTIEVTGGIVVRERGTVVTYRQRCDECGYVYDYDKTTIVPAYSTRSARNFTCPECGHYQEVSMRHHK' A
#
# COMPACT_ATOMS: atom_id res chain seq x y z
N MET A 1 3.25 -2.34 -16.77
CA MET A 1 2.34 -2.69 -15.66
C MET A 1 3.10 -2.63 -14.35
N THR A 2 2.98 -1.51 -13.66
CA THR A 2 3.56 -1.29 -12.33
C THR A 2 2.45 -0.74 -11.45
N ILE A 3 2.33 -1.30 -10.24
CA ILE A 3 1.38 -0.80 -9.23
C ILE A 3 2.17 0.09 -8.27
N GLU A 4 1.89 1.39 -8.31
CA GLU A 4 2.44 2.34 -7.34
C GLU A 4 1.64 2.24 -6.05
N VAL A 5 2.32 2.07 -4.91
CA VAL A 5 1.70 2.01 -3.58
C VAL A 5 2.29 3.11 -2.71
N THR A 6 1.42 3.99 -2.21
CA THR A 6 1.75 5.05 -1.27
C THR A 6 1.38 4.61 0.14
N GLY A 7 2.26 4.84 1.15
CA GLY A 7 2.04 4.33 2.51
C GLY A 7 2.19 2.81 2.64
N GLY A 8 2.95 2.19 1.73
CA GLY A 8 3.22 0.76 1.74
C GLY A 8 4.37 0.35 0.84
N ILE A 9 4.86 -0.87 1.04
CA ILE A 9 5.84 -1.54 0.18
C ILE A 9 5.16 -2.68 -0.57
N VAL A 10 5.35 -2.74 -1.89
CA VAL A 10 4.90 -3.89 -2.68
C VAL A 10 5.80 -5.07 -2.38
N VAL A 11 5.21 -6.18 -1.92
CA VAL A 11 5.92 -7.45 -1.69
C VAL A 11 5.82 -8.33 -2.93
N ARG A 12 4.64 -8.37 -3.55
CA ARG A 12 4.38 -9.19 -4.73
C ARG A 12 3.29 -8.57 -5.58
N GLU A 13 3.44 -8.61 -6.89
CA GLU A 13 2.41 -8.22 -7.85
C GLU A 13 2.13 -9.36 -8.84
N ARG A 14 0.84 -9.56 -9.19
CA ARG A 14 0.37 -10.55 -10.14
C ARG A 14 -0.80 -9.98 -10.93
N GLY A 15 -0.49 -9.30 -12.04
CA GLY A 15 -1.49 -8.61 -12.86
C GLY A 15 -2.18 -7.52 -12.03
N THR A 16 -3.49 -7.64 -11.83
CA THR A 16 -4.28 -6.71 -11.01
C THR A 16 -4.24 -7.01 -9.50
N VAL A 17 -3.60 -8.10 -9.08
CA VAL A 17 -3.50 -8.48 -7.67
C VAL A 17 -2.17 -8.00 -7.11
N VAL A 18 -2.19 -7.24 -6.01
CA VAL A 18 -1.00 -6.76 -5.32
C VAL A 18 -1.03 -7.18 -3.86
N THR A 19 0.09 -7.75 -3.41
CA THR A 19 0.40 -7.99 -2.01
C THR A 19 1.39 -6.93 -1.56
N TYR A 20 1.03 -6.16 -0.54
CA TYR A 20 1.82 -5.07 -0.01
C TYR A 20 1.83 -5.12 1.52
N ARG A 21 2.89 -4.58 2.13
CA ARG A 21 2.93 -4.30 3.57
C ARG A 21 2.72 -2.82 3.78
N GLN A 22 1.96 -2.45 4.80
CA GLN A 22 1.87 -1.05 5.18
C GLN A 22 3.22 -0.59 5.73
N ARG A 23 3.63 0.61 5.34
CA ARG A 23 4.83 1.26 5.88
C ARG A 23 4.43 2.67 6.27
N CYS A 24 4.91 3.14 7.41
CA CYS A 24 4.81 4.55 7.75
C CYS A 24 5.89 5.31 6.96
N ASP A 25 5.50 6.32 6.17
CA ASP A 25 6.47 7.15 5.44
C ASP A 25 7.21 8.14 6.36
N GLU A 26 6.73 8.40 7.58
CA GLU A 26 7.40 9.31 8.52
C GLU A 26 8.49 8.60 9.33
N CYS A 27 8.15 7.53 10.05
CA CYS A 27 9.11 6.81 10.91
C CYS A 27 9.75 5.59 10.24
N GLY A 28 9.28 5.19 9.05
CA GLY A 28 9.76 4.00 8.35
C GLY A 28 9.27 2.67 8.94
N TYR A 29 8.37 2.68 9.93
CA TYR A 29 7.82 1.46 10.52
C TYR A 29 7.08 0.62 9.47
N VAL A 30 7.49 -0.64 9.30
CA VAL A 30 6.85 -1.58 8.37
C VAL A 30 6.06 -2.60 9.18
N TYR A 31 4.79 -2.77 8.83
CA TYR A 31 3.95 -3.80 9.44
C TYR A 31 4.42 -5.19 9.03
N ASP A 32 4.34 -6.14 9.96
CA ASP A 32 4.81 -7.52 9.78
C ASP A 32 3.83 -8.40 8.99
N TYR A 33 2.60 -7.93 8.78
CA TYR A 33 1.56 -8.66 8.05
C TYR A 33 1.43 -8.21 6.59
N ASP A 34 1.18 -9.18 5.72
CA ASP A 34 0.91 -8.96 4.31
C ASP A 34 -0.57 -8.61 4.09
N LYS A 35 -0.84 -7.56 3.30
CA LYS A 35 -2.18 -7.27 2.78
C LYS A 35 -2.23 -7.56 1.29
N THR A 36 -3.20 -8.36 0.88
CA THR A 36 -3.46 -8.61 -0.53
C THR A 36 -4.72 -7.88 -0.97
N THR A 37 -4.65 -7.17 -2.08
CA THR A 37 -5.75 -6.42 -2.65
C THR A 37 -5.72 -6.45 -4.16
N ILE A 38 -6.84 -6.11 -4.77
CA ILE A 38 -7.01 -6.07 -6.23
C ILE A 38 -7.08 -4.61 -6.63
N VAL A 39 -6.17 -4.17 -7.48
CA VAL A 39 -6.18 -2.86 -8.12
C VAL A 39 -6.50 -3.09 -9.60
N PRO A 40 -7.72 -2.79 -10.05
CA PRO A 40 -8.08 -2.94 -11.45
C PRO A 40 -7.12 -2.15 -12.34
N ALA A 41 -6.88 -2.65 -13.55
CA ALA A 41 -6.01 -1.98 -14.49
C ALA A 41 -6.50 -0.54 -14.74
N TYR A 42 -5.56 0.41 -14.79
CA TYR A 42 -5.84 1.84 -15.02
C TYR A 42 -6.72 2.51 -13.96
N SER A 43 -6.84 1.89 -12.78
CA SER A 43 -7.63 2.43 -11.67
C SER A 43 -6.75 2.78 -10.48
N THR A 44 -7.26 3.70 -9.65
CA THR A 44 -6.72 4.02 -8.34
C THR A 44 -7.63 3.41 -7.28
N ARG A 45 -7.04 2.75 -6.29
CA ARG A 45 -7.71 2.21 -5.13
C ARG A 45 -7.13 2.83 -3.87
N SER A 46 -7.95 3.52 -3.09
CA SER A 46 -7.61 3.86 -1.72
C SER A 46 -7.79 2.63 -0.84
N ALA A 47 -6.79 2.34 -0.02
CA ALA A 47 -6.89 1.36 1.04
C ALA A 47 -7.26 2.06 2.36
N ARG A 48 -7.56 1.26 3.39
CA ARG A 48 -7.89 1.80 4.71
C ARG A 48 -6.69 2.58 5.24
N ASN A 49 -6.94 3.86 5.51
CA ASN A 49 -6.10 4.75 6.29
C ASN A 49 -5.73 4.11 7.64
N PHE A 50 -4.56 4.46 8.16
CA PHE A 50 -4.09 3.96 9.45
C PHE A 50 -3.30 5.02 10.20
N THR A 51 -3.32 4.93 11.52
CA THR A 51 -2.44 5.71 12.39
C THR A 51 -1.28 4.82 12.80
N CYS A 52 -0.05 5.27 12.58
CA CYS A 52 1.16 4.53 12.96
C CYS A 52 1.21 4.37 14.49
N PRO A 53 1.39 3.15 15.02
CA PRO A 53 1.47 2.93 16.47
C PRO A 53 2.78 3.45 17.08
N GLU A 54 3.86 3.56 16.30
CA GLU A 54 5.16 4.00 16.78
C GLU A 54 5.26 5.53 16.91
N CYS A 55 4.83 6.28 15.88
CA CYS A 55 4.94 7.74 15.86
C CYS A 55 3.61 8.50 15.97
N GLY A 56 2.47 7.82 15.90
CA GLY A 56 1.15 8.46 15.91
C GLY A 56 0.75 9.14 14.59
N HIS A 57 1.54 9.00 13.53
CA HIS A 57 1.27 9.61 12.23
C HIS A 57 0.04 9.00 11.57
N TYR A 58 -0.93 9.83 11.21
CA TYR A 58 -2.05 9.41 10.39
C TYR A 58 -1.63 9.41 8.91
N GLN A 59 -1.71 8.24 8.28
CA GLN A 59 -1.33 8.07 6.89
C GLN A 59 -2.48 7.47 6.06
N GLU A 60 -2.68 8.07 4.88
CA GLU A 60 -3.53 7.53 3.83
C GLU A 60 -2.74 6.57 2.94
N VAL A 61 -3.35 5.43 2.61
CA VAL A 61 -2.76 4.43 1.74
C VAL A 61 -3.53 4.42 0.43
N SER A 62 -2.81 4.59 -0.67
CA SER A 62 -3.40 4.58 -2.01
C SER A 62 -2.55 3.77 -2.96
N MET A 63 -3.20 3.16 -3.94
CA MET A 63 -2.56 2.28 -4.91
C MET A 63 -3.06 2.64 -6.29
N ARG A 64 -2.16 2.76 -7.24
CA ARG A 64 -2.51 3.10 -8.62
C ARG A 64 -1.89 2.10 -9.57
N HIS A 65 -2.71 1.52 -10.43
CA HIS A 65 -2.23 0.61 -11.47
C HIS A 65 -1.96 1.40 -12.75
N HIS A 66 -0.69 1.43 -13.19
CA HIS A 66 -0.27 2.09 -14.42
C HIS A 66 -0.23 1.11 -15.61
N LYS A 67 -0.26 1.66 -16.84
CA LYS A 67 -0.19 0.91 -18.11
C LYS A 67 1.10 0.09 -18.21
#